data_AF-A0A2P6NNB9-F1
#
_entry.id   AF-A0A2P6NNB9-F1
#
_cell.length_a   1.000
_cell.length_b   1.000
_cell.length_c   1.000
_cell.angle_alpha   90.00
_cell.angle_beta   90.00
_cell.angle_gamma   90.00
#
_symmetry.space_group_name_H-M   'P 1'
#
loop_
_entity.id
_entity.type
_entity.pdbx_description
1 polymer ?
#
loop_
_entity_poly.entity_id
_entity_poly.type
_entity_poly.pdbx_seq_one_letter_code
_entity_poly.pdbx_strand_id
1 'polypeptide(L)'
;MAGDIMVKRKKEESEQTTSEPHEEEHKSEFDVHDKSGTSKADFYAQLLKEVDSVIGTETDLIANTANLSSLIFHGLNQRTAAAKINWAGFYFMRPKADTRELVLGPFQGQIACIRIAIGRGVCGACVKNATTMVGDKEICIGVLDIDSAALNTFDEEDQKGLEVIIKTLVESKTDFTSLTDPLK
;
A
#
# COMPACT_ATOMS: atom_id res chain seq x y z
N MET A 1 -5.43 20.63 6.68
CA MET A 1 -6.37 19.51 6.85
C MET A 1 -5.70 18.28 6.25
N ALA A 2 -5.14 17.41 7.10
CA ALA A 2 -4.37 16.24 6.67
C ALA A 2 -5.33 15.18 6.12
N GLY A 3 -5.06 14.68 4.91
CA GLY A 3 -5.86 13.64 4.26
C GLY A 3 -5.41 12.25 4.72
N ASP A 4 -6.37 11.39 5.03
CA ASP A 4 -6.13 10.01 5.46
C ASP A 4 -5.41 9.19 4.35
N ILE A 5 -4.29 8.59 4.75
CA ILE A 5 -3.52 7.59 4.00
C ILE A 5 -4.40 6.35 3.81
N MET A 6 -4.34 5.68 2.65
CA MET A 6 -4.88 4.31 2.47
C MET A 6 -3.95 3.29 3.12
N VAL A 7 -3.83 3.44 4.42
CA VAL A 7 -3.64 2.36 5.37
C VAL A 7 -5.01 2.25 5.98
N LYS A 8 -5.78 1.19 5.68
CA LYS A 8 -7.15 1.08 6.17
C LYS A 8 -7.17 1.14 7.71
N ARG A 9 -7.43 2.31 8.29
CA ARG A 9 -7.92 2.42 9.67
C ARG A 9 -9.31 1.82 9.65
N LYS A 10 -9.46 0.59 10.14
CA LYS A 10 -10.75 -0.06 10.32
C LYS A 10 -11.58 0.87 11.21
N LYS A 11 -12.65 1.47 10.67
CA LYS A 11 -13.59 2.26 11.47
C LYS A 11 -14.25 1.32 12.48
N GLU A 12 -14.30 1.76 13.74
CA GLU A 12 -15.12 1.12 14.77
C GLU A 12 -16.59 1.17 14.31
N GLU A 13 -17.22 0.00 14.20
CA GLU A 13 -18.67 -0.11 14.11
C GLU A 13 -19.22 -0.02 15.54
N SER A 14 -20.09 0.97 15.75
CA SER A 14 -20.70 1.30 17.04
C SER A 14 -21.63 0.18 17.52
N GLU A 15 -21.31 -0.42 18.66
CA GLU A 15 -22.23 -1.24 19.45
C GLU A 15 -23.26 -0.36 20.17
N GLN A 16 -24.52 -0.81 20.18
CA GLN A 16 -25.58 -0.26 21.01
C GLN A 16 -25.66 -1.07 22.32
N THR A 17 -25.62 -0.34 23.42
CA THR A 17 -25.35 -0.71 24.81
C THR A 17 -26.44 -1.53 25.51
N THR A 18 -26.04 -2.46 26.39
CA THR A 18 -26.70 -2.68 27.69
C THR A 18 -25.67 -2.94 28.79
N SER A 19 -25.95 -2.36 29.96
CA SER A 19 -25.15 -2.04 31.14
C SER A 19 -24.75 -3.19 32.09
N GLU A 20 -23.58 -3.10 32.74
CA GLU A 20 -23.36 -2.87 34.20
C GLU A 20 -21.86 -3.03 34.62
N PRO A 21 -21.41 -2.50 35.79
CA PRO A 21 -20.06 -1.97 35.97
C PRO A 21 -19.12 -2.92 36.75
N HIS A 22 -17.85 -3.01 36.36
CA HIS A 22 -16.78 -3.44 37.28
C HIS A 22 -15.42 -2.83 36.90
N GLU A 23 -14.92 -2.04 37.85
CA GLU A 23 -13.53 -1.93 38.33
C GLU A 23 -12.40 -1.45 37.39
N GLU A 24 -11.69 -0.43 37.90
CA GLU A 24 -10.49 0.20 37.36
C GLU A 24 -9.34 -0.82 37.19
N GLU A 25 -8.79 -0.92 35.98
CA GLU A 25 -7.36 -1.25 35.81
C GLU A 25 -6.72 -0.32 34.77
N HIS A 26 -5.91 0.59 35.30
CA HIS A 26 -4.97 1.43 34.58
C HIS A 26 -3.80 0.57 34.10
N LYS A 27 -3.64 0.31 32.78
CA LYS A 27 -2.39 -0.26 32.23
C LYS A 27 -2.13 0.12 30.76
N SER A 28 -1.16 1.02 30.62
CA SER A 28 -0.08 1.11 29.62
C SER A 28 -0.41 1.22 28.13
N GLU A 29 -0.01 2.37 27.57
CA GLU A 29 0.36 2.60 26.18
C GLU A 29 1.05 1.38 25.53
N PHE A 30 0.48 0.90 24.44
CA PHE A 30 1.07 -0.12 23.59
C PHE A 30 2.15 0.50 22.69
N ASP A 31 3.37 0.57 23.19
CA ASP A 31 4.54 0.83 22.34
C ASP A 31 4.80 -0.40 21.44
N VAL A 32 4.57 -0.23 20.14
CA VAL A 32 4.86 -1.23 19.11
C VAL A 32 6.37 -1.45 19.03
N HIS A 33 6.88 -2.47 19.72
CA HIS A 33 8.30 -2.82 19.68
C HIS A 33 8.64 -3.59 18.40
N ASP A 34 9.45 -2.95 17.56
CA ASP A 34 10.12 -3.47 16.37
C ASP A 34 11.11 -4.59 16.73
N LYS A 35 10.91 -5.80 16.19
CA LYS A 35 11.76 -6.96 16.50
C LYS A 35 13.09 -6.98 15.73
N SER A 36 13.30 -6.07 14.76
CA SER A 36 14.55 -6.02 13.99
C SER A 36 15.67 -5.25 14.69
N GLY A 37 15.37 -4.50 15.76
CA GLY A 37 16.31 -3.57 16.41
C GLY A 37 16.84 -2.47 15.47
N THR A 38 16.30 -2.37 14.26
CA THR A 38 16.79 -1.53 13.15
C THR A 38 15.73 -0.47 12.85
N SER A 39 16.12 0.81 12.75
CA SER A 39 15.14 1.89 12.57
C SER A 39 14.26 1.71 11.33
N LYS A 40 13.06 2.35 11.28
CA LYS A 40 12.20 2.33 10.09
C LYS A 40 12.94 2.85 8.87
N ALA A 41 13.66 3.95 9.04
CA ALA A 41 14.52 4.52 8.01
C ALA A 41 15.54 3.51 7.45
N ASP A 42 16.27 2.81 8.33
CA ASP A 42 17.27 1.82 7.89
C ASP A 42 16.61 0.61 7.21
N PHE A 43 15.46 0.18 7.69
CA PHE A 43 14.68 -0.89 7.07
C PHE A 43 14.25 -0.52 5.65
N TYR A 44 13.63 0.65 5.45
CA TYR A 44 13.22 1.07 4.11
C TYR A 44 14.43 1.33 3.20
N ALA A 45 15.54 1.84 3.74
CA ALA A 45 16.77 1.98 2.98
C ALA A 45 17.33 0.63 2.52
N GLN A 46 17.23 -0.42 3.34
CA GLN A 46 17.63 -1.77 2.95
C GLN A 46 16.65 -2.37 1.94
N LEU A 47 15.35 -2.24 2.17
CA LEU A 47 14.31 -2.70 1.27
C LEU A 47 14.44 -2.07 -0.12
N LEU A 48 14.78 -0.78 -0.19
CA LEU A 48 15.01 -0.07 -1.45
C LEU A 48 16.18 -0.63 -2.26
N LYS A 49 17.27 -1.06 -1.60
CA LYS A 49 18.38 -1.72 -2.31
C LYS A 49 17.95 -3.03 -2.94
N GLU A 50 17.08 -3.77 -2.27
CA GLU A 50 16.51 -5.01 -2.80
C GLU A 50 15.54 -4.72 -3.95
N VAL A 51 14.73 -3.67 -3.84
CA VAL A 51 13.88 -3.17 -4.93
C VAL A 51 14.73 -2.87 -6.17
N ASP A 52 15.75 -2.03 -6.04
CA ASP A 52 16.65 -1.66 -7.14
C ASP A 52 17.29 -2.88 -7.79
N SER A 53 17.74 -3.85 -6.98
CA SER A 53 18.35 -5.07 -7.47
C SER A 53 17.39 -5.94 -8.28
N VAL A 54 16.10 -5.93 -7.95
CA VAL A 54 15.11 -6.81 -8.57
C VAL A 54 14.49 -6.19 -9.81
N ILE A 55 14.28 -4.86 -9.83
CA ILE A 55 13.58 -4.19 -10.94
C ILE A 55 14.51 -3.40 -11.88
N GLY A 56 15.77 -3.16 -11.51
CA GLY A 56 16.63 -2.17 -12.18
C GLY A 56 16.92 -2.44 -13.68
N THR A 57 16.84 -3.69 -14.13
CA THR A 57 17.04 -4.06 -15.54
C THR A 57 15.81 -4.67 -16.20
N GLU A 58 14.78 -4.99 -15.44
CA GLU A 58 13.56 -5.61 -15.96
C GLU A 58 12.58 -4.54 -16.43
N THR A 59 11.94 -4.81 -17.56
CA THR A 59 10.99 -3.91 -18.21
C THR A 59 9.54 -4.36 -18.06
N ASP A 60 9.29 -5.65 -17.80
CA ASP A 60 7.95 -6.19 -17.71
C ASP A 60 7.23 -5.73 -16.44
N LEU A 61 6.09 -5.07 -16.64
CA LEU A 61 5.25 -4.54 -15.57
C LEU A 61 4.81 -5.63 -14.59
N ILE A 62 4.42 -6.79 -15.08
CA ILE A 62 3.88 -7.86 -14.25
C ILE A 62 5.00 -8.52 -13.43
N ALA A 63 6.15 -8.79 -14.04
CA ALA A 63 7.31 -9.32 -13.33
C ALA A 63 7.77 -8.39 -12.20
N ASN A 64 7.94 -7.09 -12.50
CA ASN A 64 8.36 -6.11 -11.51
C ASN A 64 7.34 -5.98 -10.39
N THR A 65 6.06 -5.79 -10.70
CA THR A 65 5.03 -5.61 -9.66
C THR A 65 4.74 -6.90 -8.88
N ALA A 66 4.89 -8.09 -9.47
CA ALA A 66 4.79 -9.34 -8.73
C ALA A 66 5.94 -9.49 -7.71
N ASN A 67 7.17 -9.21 -8.13
CA ASN A 67 8.32 -9.25 -7.24
C ASN A 67 8.23 -8.19 -6.14
N LEU A 68 7.82 -6.96 -6.47
CA LEU A 68 7.63 -5.91 -5.47
C LEU A 68 6.53 -6.24 -4.48
N SER A 69 5.41 -6.82 -4.92
CA SER A 69 4.36 -7.30 -4.01
C SER A 69 4.93 -8.33 -3.02
N SER A 70 5.76 -9.26 -3.49
CA SER A 70 6.45 -10.23 -2.63
C SER A 70 7.41 -9.57 -1.63
N LEU A 71 8.28 -8.71 -2.15
CA LEU A 71 9.33 -8.05 -1.37
C LEU A 71 8.74 -7.16 -0.26
N ILE A 72 7.75 -6.34 -0.60
CA ILE A 72 7.05 -5.46 0.35
C ILE A 72 6.32 -6.29 1.40
N PHE A 73 5.54 -7.30 0.98
CA PHE A 73 4.77 -8.14 1.89
C PHE A 73 5.64 -8.88 2.91
N HIS A 74 6.73 -9.50 2.45
CA HIS A 74 7.62 -10.24 3.32
C HIS A 74 8.51 -9.31 4.16
N GLY A 75 9.05 -8.23 3.58
CA GLY A 75 9.87 -7.26 4.30
C GLY A 75 9.11 -6.62 5.46
N LEU A 76 7.88 -6.16 5.22
CA LEU A 76 7.05 -5.58 6.27
C LEU A 76 6.71 -6.61 7.35
N ASN A 77 6.31 -7.84 6.99
CA ASN A 77 6.03 -8.90 7.97
C ASN A 77 7.26 -9.34 8.79
N GLN A 78 8.48 -9.23 8.24
CA GLN A 78 9.71 -9.47 9.00
C GLN A 78 9.98 -8.38 10.03
N ARG A 79 9.60 -7.13 9.71
CA ARG A 79 9.74 -5.97 10.61
C ARG A 79 8.66 -5.95 11.70
N THR A 80 7.39 -6.01 11.30
CA THR A 80 6.26 -5.81 12.21
C THR A 80 5.82 -7.11 12.87
N ALA A 81 6.43 -7.44 14.00
CA ALA A 81 6.06 -8.64 14.74
C ALA A 81 4.70 -8.56 15.45
N ALA A 82 4.22 -7.35 15.74
CA ALA A 82 2.94 -7.10 16.40
C ALA A 82 1.79 -6.89 15.41
N ALA A 83 2.09 -6.50 14.17
CA ALA A 83 1.11 -6.17 13.15
C ALA A 83 1.36 -7.00 11.89
N LYS A 84 0.57 -8.07 11.73
CA LYS A 84 0.66 -8.93 10.55
C LYS A 84 0.12 -8.19 9.33
N ILE A 85 0.98 -7.97 8.33
CA ILE A 85 0.54 -7.55 7.01
C ILE A 85 -0.16 -8.74 6.37
N ASN A 86 -1.42 -8.56 6.00
CA ASN A 86 -2.26 -9.62 5.44
C ASN A 86 -2.57 -9.41 3.96
N TRP A 87 -2.24 -8.24 3.41
CA TRP A 87 -2.34 -7.97 2.00
C TRP A 87 -1.33 -6.90 1.55
N ALA A 88 -0.67 -7.10 0.41
CA ALA A 88 0.10 -6.05 -0.26
C ALA A 88 0.11 -6.30 -1.77
N GLY A 89 -0.19 -5.27 -2.56
CA GLY A 89 -0.22 -5.42 -4.00
C GLY A 89 -0.75 -4.22 -4.76
N PHE A 90 -0.90 -4.40 -6.06
CA PHE A 90 -1.19 -3.31 -6.97
C PHE A 90 -2.61 -3.37 -7.52
N TYR A 91 -3.18 -2.20 -7.76
CA TYR A 91 -4.31 -2.01 -8.66
C TYR A 91 -3.91 -1.05 -9.76
N PHE A 92 -4.20 -1.40 -11.01
CA PHE A 92 -3.90 -0.57 -12.17
C PHE A 92 -5.14 0.12 -12.71
N MET A 93 -4.96 1.37 -13.14
CA MET A 93 -6.02 2.14 -13.78
C MET A 93 -6.32 1.54 -15.16
N ARG A 94 -7.59 1.26 -15.43
CA ARG A 94 -8.08 0.75 -16.72
C ARG A 94 -9.25 1.59 -17.25
N PRO A 95 -9.37 1.73 -18.58
CA PRO A 95 -10.57 2.30 -19.18
C PRO A 95 -11.83 1.48 -18.85
N LYS A 96 -12.95 2.16 -18.63
CA LYS A 96 -14.27 1.54 -18.45
C LYS A 96 -15.34 2.42 -19.10
N ALA A 97 -15.65 2.13 -20.37
CA ALA A 97 -16.55 2.96 -21.18
C ALA A 97 -16.19 4.45 -21.04
N ASP A 98 -17.08 5.25 -20.46
CA ASP A 98 -16.94 6.70 -20.32
C ASP A 98 -16.18 7.11 -19.04
N THR A 99 -15.64 6.12 -18.32
CA THR A 99 -15.01 6.28 -17.01
C THR A 99 -13.69 5.49 -16.95
N ARG A 100 -13.11 5.41 -15.76
CA ARG A 100 -12.00 4.51 -15.44
C ARG A 100 -12.37 3.64 -14.26
N GLU A 101 -11.61 2.57 -14.04
CA GLU A 101 -11.68 1.76 -12.83
C GLU A 101 -10.29 1.21 -12.47
N LEU A 102 -10.10 0.90 -11.20
CA LEU A 102 -8.93 0.18 -10.73
C LEU A 102 -9.18 -1.32 -10.91
N VAL A 103 -8.22 -2.02 -11.52
CA VAL A 103 -8.25 -3.47 -11.74
C VAL A 103 -7.08 -4.11 -11.03
N LEU A 104 -7.35 -5.21 -10.32
CA LEU A 104 -6.36 -5.93 -9.54
C LEU A 104 -5.16 -6.38 -10.39
N GLY A 105 -3.97 -6.05 -9.93
CA GLY A 105 -2.68 -6.51 -10.44
C GLY A 105 -2.03 -7.55 -9.52
N PRO A 106 -0.72 -7.79 -9.63
CA PRO A 106 -0.02 -8.73 -8.75
C PRO A 106 -0.09 -8.33 -7.27
N PHE A 107 -0.28 -9.31 -6.40
CA PHE A 107 -0.43 -9.10 -4.96
C PHE A 107 0.04 -10.32 -4.15
N GLN A 108 0.20 -10.12 -2.85
CA GLN A 108 0.37 -11.15 -1.84
C GLN A 108 -0.74 -11.04 -0.81
N GLY A 109 -1.38 -12.16 -0.45
CA GLY A 109 -2.47 -12.20 0.51
C GLY A 109 -3.64 -13.06 0.04
N GLN A 110 -4.79 -12.91 0.70
CA GLN A 110 -6.03 -13.55 0.31
C GLN A 110 -6.65 -12.90 -0.93
N ILE A 111 -7.61 -13.59 -1.56
CA ILE A 111 -8.38 -13.07 -2.71
C ILE A 111 -9.04 -11.73 -2.33
N ALA A 112 -8.98 -10.76 -3.23
CA ALA A 112 -9.49 -9.41 -3.03
C ALA A 112 -10.43 -8.96 -4.18
N CYS A 113 -10.90 -7.71 -4.11
CA CYS A 113 -11.73 -7.10 -5.14
C CYS A 113 -11.01 -7.12 -6.49
N ILE A 114 -11.65 -7.64 -7.54
CA ILE A 114 -11.04 -7.66 -8.89
C ILE A 114 -11.11 -6.27 -9.54
N ARG A 115 -12.21 -5.54 -9.34
CA ARG A 115 -12.47 -4.21 -9.91
C ARG A 115 -12.99 -3.27 -8.85
N ILE A 116 -12.47 -2.04 -8.82
CA ILE A 116 -12.88 -0.99 -7.89
C ILE A 116 -13.30 0.23 -8.72
N ALA A 117 -14.58 0.58 -8.64
CA ALA A 117 -15.12 1.74 -9.35
C ALA A 117 -14.54 3.05 -8.79
N ILE A 118 -14.33 3.99 -9.69
CA ILE A 118 -13.92 5.36 -9.36
C ILE A 118 -15.13 6.14 -8.86
N GLY A 119 -15.02 6.81 -7.69
CA GLY A 119 -16.05 7.74 -7.19
C GLY A 119 -16.55 7.51 -5.76
N ARG A 120 -16.09 6.48 -5.04
CA ARG A 120 -16.24 6.34 -3.58
C ARG A 120 -15.01 5.69 -2.98
N GLY A 121 -14.23 6.46 -2.22
CA GLY A 121 -12.91 6.00 -1.75
C GLY A 121 -11.93 5.77 -2.92
N VAL A 122 -10.64 5.80 -2.66
CA VAL A 122 -9.52 5.54 -3.60
C VAL A 122 -9.38 6.49 -4.80
N CYS A 123 -10.41 6.83 -5.57
CA CYS A 123 -10.21 7.68 -6.76
C CYS A 123 -10.05 9.18 -6.45
N GLY A 124 -10.66 9.70 -5.38
CA GLY A 124 -10.30 11.03 -4.86
C GLY A 124 -8.89 11.08 -4.25
N ALA A 125 -8.31 9.89 -4.03
CA ALA A 125 -7.05 9.62 -3.35
C ALA A 125 -5.90 9.38 -4.36
N CYS A 126 -6.18 8.89 -5.58
CA CYS A 126 -5.25 8.81 -6.72
C CYS A 126 -4.60 10.16 -7.09
N VAL A 127 -5.09 11.28 -6.56
CA VAL A 127 -4.56 12.64 -6.78
C VAL A 127 -3.93 13.21 -5.49
N LYS A 128 -4.04 12.52 -4.35
CA LYS A 128 -3.68 13.05 -3.03
C LYS A 128 -2.91 12.09 -2.12
N ASN A 129 -2.67 10.84 -2.54
CA ASN A 129 -2.12 9.80 -1.67
C ASN A 129 -0.71 9.37 -2.02
N ALA A 130 0.03 9.04 -0.97
CA ALA A 130 1.39 8.53 -0.93
C ALA A 130 1.71 7.34 -1.84
N THR A 131 0.81 6.35 -1.92
CA THR A 131 1.08 5.09 -2.63
C THR A 131 0.57 5.10 -4.07
N THR A 132 0.31 6.29 -4.61
CA THR A 132 -0.18 6.50 -5.97
C THR A 132 0.97 6.35 -6.95
N MET A 133 0.77 5.53 -7.98
CA MET A 133 1.67 5.46 -9.13
C MET A 133 1.26 6.51 -10.14
N VAL A 134 2.16 7.44 -10.43
CA VAL A 134 1.95 8.52 -11.40
C VAL A 134 2.89 8.31 -12.58
N GLY A 135 2.36 8.02 -13.75
CA GLY A 135 3.16 7.85 -14.98
C GLY A 135 3.52 9.18 -15.63
N ASP A 136 4.21 9.10 -16.77
CA ASP A 136 4.50 10.26 -17.61
C ASP A 136 3.23 11.08 -17.89
N LYS A 137 3.34 12.41 -17.75
CA LYS A 137 2.24 13.41 -17.88
C LYS A 137 1.28 13.50 -16.67
N GLU A 138 1.74 13.15 -15.47
CA GLU A 138 0.98 13.30 -14.21
C GLU A 138 -0.34 12.49 -14.16
N ILE A 139 -0.40 11.38 -14.90
CA ILE A 139 -1.58 10.52 -14.94
C ILE A 139 -1.48 9.45 -13.85
N CYS A 140 -2.52 9.30 -13.01
CA CYS A 140 -2.61 8.16 -12.09
C CYS A 140 -2.73 6.86 -12.91
N ILE A 141 -1.71 6.01 -12.84
CA ILE A 141 -1.66 4.72 -13.56
C ILE A 141 -2.00 3.53 -12.66
N GLY A 142 -2.00 3.72 -11.35
CA GLY A 142 -2.33 2.68 -10.38
C GLY A 142 -2.08 3.11 -8.94
N VAL A 143 -2.29 2.18 -8.02
CA VAL A 143 -2.02 2.35 -6.59
C VAL A 143 -1.38 1.09 -6.03
N LEU A 144 -0.46 1.26 -5.09
CA LEU A 144 -0.07 0.23 -4.14
C LEU A 144 -1.04 0.28 -2.95
N ASP A 145 -1.69 -0.85 -2.68
CA ASP A 145 -2.56 -1.05 -1.51
C ASP A 145 -1.89 -2.03 -0.54
N ILE A 146 -1.94 -1.73 0.75
CA ILE A 146 -1.36 -2.56 1.80
C ILE A 146 -2.33 -2.58 2.98
N ASP A 147 -2.70 -3.79 3.40
CA ASP A 147 -3.55 -4.00 4.57
C ASP A 147 -2.79 -4.69 5.70
N SER A 148 -3.14 -4.29 6.91
CA SER A 148 -2.72 -4.95 8.14
C SER A 148 -3.94 -5.46 8.89
N ALA A 149 -3.76 -6.56 9.62
CA ALA A 149 -4.77 -7.05 10.56
C ALA A 149 -4.91 -6.16 11.81
N ALA A 150 -3.91 -5.30 12.10
CA ALA A 150 -3.89 -4.40 13.24
C ALA A 150 -4.17 -2.95 12.84
N LEU A 151 -4.68 -2.16 13.80
CA LEU A 151 -4.85 -0.72 13.65
C LEU A 151 -3.51 0.01 13.85
N ASN A 152 -3.38 1.17 13.22
CA ASN A 152 -2.20 2.06 13.35
C ASN A 152 -0.87 1.36 13.05
N THR A 153 -0.88 0.33 12.21
CA THR A 153 0.33 -0.39 11.78
C THR A 153 1.33 0.50 11.06
N PHE A 154 0.82 1.52 10.36
CA PHE A 154 1.62 2.38 9.51
C PHE A 154 1.54 3.84 9.96
N ASP A 155 2.66 4.52 9.87
CA ASP A 155 2.80 5.95 10.18
C ASP A 155 3.44 6.72 9.01
N GLU A 156 3.87 7.95 9.26
CA GLU A 156 4.48 8.83 8.26
C GLU A 156 5.83 8.32 7.74
N GLU A 157 6.57 7.54 8.53
CA GLU A 157 7.84 6.96 8.06
C GLU A 157 7.57 5.83 7.08
N ASP A 158 6.56 5.00 7.35
CA ASP A 158 6.10 3.99 6.40
C ASP A 158 5.62 4.61 5.09
N GLN A 159 4.85 5.69 5.21
CA GLN A 159 4.38 6.43 4.06
C GLN A 159 5.54 6.88 3.16
N LYS A 160 6.56 7.53 3.74
CA LYS A 160 7.73 8.02 3.00
C LYS A 160 8.52 6.87 2.37
N GLY A 161 8.72 5.78 3.11
CA GLY A 161 9.45 4.61 2.59
C GLY A 161 8.75 3.98 1.39
N LEU A 162 7.44 3.78 1.47
CA LEU A 162 6.63 3.21 0.40
C LEU A 162 6.51 4.16 -0.81
N GLU A 163 6.43 5.47 -0.59
CA GLU A 163 6.48 6.49 -1.65
C GLU A 163 7.76 6.38 -2.47
N VAL A 164 8.92 6.24 -1.80
CA VAL A 164 10.21 6.12 -2.49
C VAL A 164 10.28 4.83 -3.29
N ILE A 165 9.74 3.71 -2.78
CA ILE A 165 9.66 2.44 -3.52
C ILE A 165 8.82 2.61 -4.79
N ILE A 166 7.66 3.26 -4.68
CA ILE A 166 6.77 3.48 -5.83
C ILE A 166 7.41 4.42 -6.85
N LYS A 167 8.06 5.49 -6.38
CA LYS A 167 8.82 6.39 -7.23
C LYS A 167 9.91 5.62 -7.99
N THR A 168 10.65 4.75 -7.30
CA THR A 168 11.69 3.92 -7.90
C THR A 168 11.13 2.99 -8.99
N LEU A 169 9.97 2.38 -8.76
CA LEU A 169 9.27 1.59 -9.77
C LEU A 169 8.87 2.43 -10.99
N VAL A 170 8.30 3.61 -10.78
CA VAL A 170 7.85 4.50 -11.86
C VAL A 170 9.03 5.03 -12.69
N GLU A 171 10.14 5.38 -12.04
CA GLU A 171 11.35 5.91 -12.68
C GLU A 171 12.27 4.82 -13.26
N SER A 172 11.94 3.55 -13.01
CA SER A 172 12.67 2.40 -13.58
C SER A 172 12.42 2.22 -15.09
N LYS A 173 13.01 1.17 -15.67
CA LYS A 173 12.77 0.80 -17.07
C LYS A 173 11.44 0.07 -17.29
N THR A 174 10.57 0.00 -16.29
CA THR A 174 9.27 -0.68 -16.38
C THR A 174 8.40 -0.05 -17.47
N ASP A 175 7.83 -0.88 -18.33
CA ASP A 175 6.92 -0.45 -19.40
C ASP A 175 5.48 -0.27 -18.87
N PHE A 176 5.09 0.98 -18.68
CA PHE A 176 3.73 1.37 -18.31
C PHE A 176 2.83 1.75 -19.50
N THR A 177 3.27 1.52 -20.74
CA THR A 177 2.52 1.91 -21.94
C THR A 177 1.13 1.29 -21.95
N SER A 178 1.00 0.04 -21.47
CA SER A 178 -0.29 -0.64 -21.35
C SER A 178 -1.28 0.03 -20.38
N LEU A 179 -0.83 0.92 -19.49
CA LEU A 179 -1.66 1.65 -18.52
C LEU A 179 -1.99 3.08 -18.98
N THR A 180 -1.19 3.62 -19.90
CA THR A 180 -1.21 5.04 -20.30
C THR A 180 -1.76 5.26 -21.72
N ASP A 181 -1.83 4.21 -22.54
CA ASP A 181 -2.43 4.26 -23.86
C ASP A 181 -3.97 4.40 -23.77
N PRO A 182 -4.56 5.50 -24.23
CA PRO A 182 -6.01 5.69 -24.20
C PRO A 182 -6.77 4.83 -25.22
N LEU A 183 -6.08 4.08 -26.09
CA LEU A 183 -6.66 3.30 -27.19
C LEU A 183 -6.61 1.77 -26.99
N LYS A 184 -6.17 1.29 -25.81
CA LYS A 184 -6.20 -0.13 -25.43
C LYS A 184 -7.08 -0.40 -24.21
#